data_AF-A0A6L9EBU6-F1
#
_entry.id   AF-A0A6L9EBU6-F1
#
_cell.length_a   1.000
_cell.length_b   1.000
_cell.length_c   1.000
_cell.angle_alpha   90.00
_cell.angle_beta   90.00
_cell.angle_gamma   90.00
#
_symmetry.space_group_name_H-M   'P 1'
#
loop_
_entity.id
_entity.type
_entity.pdbx_description
1 polymer ?
#
loop_
_entity_poly.entity_id
_entity_poly.type
_entity_poly.pdbx_seq_one_letter_code
_entity_poly.pdbx_strand_id
1 'polypeptide(L)'
;MKVCSNNIGQRVRRLRTEVYVKTQEEFVTMINGYLSQRKLLDGEGKFTQNTMARLETLNSITSAKLTHLMNFLYDTKGINPAWVMLDRNETLPPYLEKSGGEIDPLALQSNIREHQQQIDECLELFMRFMGLKL
;
A
#
# COMPACT_ATOMS: atom_id res chain seq x y z
N MET A 1 -21.17 15.97 12.20
CA MET A 1 -19.74 15.65 11.97
C MET A 1 -19.65 14.73 10.75
N LYS A 2 -19.01 15.15 9.66
CA LYS A 2 -18.72 14.24 8.53
C LYS A 2 -17.61 13.29 8.98
N VAL A 3 -17.96 12.02 9.22
CA VAL A 3 -16.99 10.96 9.46
C VAL A 3 -16.28 10.71 8.13
N CYS A 4 -15.17 11.41 7.89
CA CYS A 4 -14.21 11.00 6.87
C CYS A 4 -13.43 9.81 7.43
N SER A 5 -14.07 8.64 7.50
CA SER A 5 -13.30 7.40 7.59
C SER A 5 -12.75 7.11 6.19
N ASN A 6 -11.71 7.86 5.83
CA ASN A 6 -10.93 7.72 4.59
C ASN A 6 -10.09 6.44 4.68
N ASN A 7 -10.80 5.33 4.76
CA ASN A 7 -10.32 4.05 5.21
C ASN A 7 -9.79 3.25 4.00
N ILE A 8 -8.65 2.56 4.17
CA ILE A 8 -7.96 1.80 3.11
C ILE A 8 -8.94 0.94 2.31
N GLY A 9 -9.88 0.26 2.98
CA GLY A 9 -10.92 -0.54 2.35
C GLY A 9 -11.78 0.21 1.33
N GLN A 10 -12.22 1.43 1.66
CA GLN A 10 -13.02 2.25 0.74
C GLN A 10 -12.22 2.71 -0.47
N ARG A 11 -10.94 3.05 -0.28
CA ARG A 11 -10.05 3.43 -1.39
C ARG A 11 -9.79 2.25 -2.31
N VAL A 12 -9.54 1.07 -1.76
CA VAL A 12 -9.38 -0.16 -2.55
C VAL A 12 -10.65 -0.47 -3.34
N ARG A 13 -11.84 -0.30 -2.73
CA ARG A 13 -13.12 -0.44 -3.43
C ARG A 13 -13.22 0.50 -4.63
N ARG A 14 -12.92 1.79 -4.44
CA ARG A 14 -12.93 2.80 -5.52
C ARG A 14 -11.96 2.43 -6.63
N LEU A 15 -10.72 2.06 -6.29
CA LEU A 15 -9.74 1.62 -7.27
C LEU A 15 -10.28 0.43 -8.09
N ARG A 16 -10.83 -0.59 -7.42
CA ARG A 16 -11.41 -1.75 -8.10
C ARG A 16 -12.54 -1.35 -9.06
N THR A 17 -13.48 -0.50 -8.63
CA THR A 17 -14.68 -0.17 -9.42
C THR A 17 -14.44 0.90 -10.49
N GLU A 18 -13.57 1.85 -10.23
CA GLU A 18 -13.38 3.04 -11.08
C GLU A 18 -12.13 2.91 -11.97
N VAL A 19 -11.04 2.33 -11.46
CA VAL A 19 -9.77 2.21 -12.20
C VAL A 19 -9.66 0.87 -12.93
N TYR A 20 -10.00 -0.22 -12.25
CA TYR A 20 -9.96 -1.57 -12.86
C TYR A 20 -11.28 -1.95 -13.52
N VAL A 21 -12.40 -1.33 -13.10
CA VAL A 21 -13.75 -1.62 -13.58
C VAL A 21 -14.07 -3.13 -13.47
N LYS A 22 -13.84 -3.69 -12.27
CA LYS A 22 -13.98 -5.12 -11.98
C LYS A 22 -14.93 -5.42 -10.83
N THR A 23 -15.56 -6.59 -10.90
CA THR A 23 -16.18 -7.23 -9.73
C THR A 23 -15.11 -7.67 -8.73
N GLN A 24 -15.51 -8.01 -7.49
CA GLN A 24 -14.56 -8.52 -6.50
C GLN A 24 -13.90 -9.83 -6.94
N GLU A 25 -14.64 -10.72 -7.60
CA GLU A 25 -14.14 -12.01 -8.08
C GLU A 25 -13.10 -11.85 -9.19
N GLU A 26 -13.40 -11.03 -10.21
CA GLU A 26 -12.44 -10.75 -11.28
C GLU A 26 -11.18 -10.07 -10.73
N PHE A 27 -11.33 -9.13 -9.80
CA PHE A 27 -10.20 -8.41 -9.22
C PHE A 27 -9.30 -9.35 -8.41
N VAL A 28 -9.89 -10.25 -7.62
CA VAL A 28 -9.16 -11.31 -6.92
C VAL A 28 -8.42 -12.23 -7.90
N THR A 29 -9.06 -12.59 -9.01
CA THR A 29 -8.43 -13.40 -10.06
C THR A 29 -7.20 -12.68 -10.65
N MET A 30 -7.30 -11.37 -10.91
CA MET A 30 -6.18 -10.57 -11.39
C MET A 30 -5.01 -10.52 -10.38
N ILE A 31 -5.31 -10.27 -9.10
CA ILE A 31 -4.28 -10.23 -8.04
C ILE A 31 -3.58 -11.59 -7.93
N ASN A 32 -4.34 -12.68 -7.86
CA ASN A 32 -3.76 -14.03 -7.75
C ASN A 32 -2.95 -14.41 -8.99
N GLY A 33 -3.37 -14.01 -10.19
CA GLY A 33 -2.60 -14.19 -11.43
C GLY A 33 -1.24 -13.49 -11.36
N TYR A 34 -1.23 -12.24 -10.90
CA TYR A 34 0.00 -11.47 -10.68
C TYR A 34 0.93 -12.14 -9.65
N LEU A 35 0.39 -12.58 -8.51
CA LEU A 35 1.19 -13.24 -7.47
C LEU A 35 1.77 -14.57 -7.94
N SER A 36 1.02 -15.33 -8.73
CA SER A 36 1.48 -16.58 -9.34
C SER A 36 2.66 -16.34 -10.28
N GLN A 37 2.57 -15.33 -11.15
CA GLN A 37 3.66 -14.96 -12.08
C GLN A 37 4.95 -14.56 -11.35
N ARG A 38 4.83 -13.95 -10.17
CA ARG A 38 5.98 -13.56 -9.34
C ARG A 38 6.43 -14.65 -8.35
N LYS A 39 5.83 -15.84 -8.37
CA LYS A 39 6.09 -16.94 -7.41
C LYS A 39 5.89 -16.52 -5.95
N LEU A 40 4.95 -15.60 -5.71
CA LEU A 40 4.58 -15.11 -4.37
C LEU A 40 3.27 -15.73 -3.87
N LEU A 41 2.65 -16.63 -4.66
CA LEU A 41 1.40 -17.26 -4.30
C LEU A 41 1.66 -18.51 -3.44
N ASP A 42 1.69 -18.33 -2.12
CA ASP A 42 1.54 -19.43 -1.16
C ASP A 42 0.07 -19.56 -0.70
N GLY A 43 -0.23 -20.61 0.08
CA GLY A 43 -1.60 -20.89 0.55
C GLY A 43 -2.19 -19.76 1.39
N GLU A 44 -1.35 -19.04 2.15
CA GLU A 44 -1.77 -17.92 3.00
C GLU A 44 -1.92 -16.60 2.24
N GLY A 45 -1.12 -16.39 1.18
CA GLY A 45 -1.09 -15.20 0.33
C GLY A 45 -2.23 -15.14 -0.70
N LYS A 46 -2.92 -16.26 -0.95
CA LYS A 46 -4.04 -16.31 -1.91
C LYS A 46 -5.18 -15.39 -1.49
N PHE A 47 -5.61 -14.54 -2.42
CA PHE A 47 -6.81 -13.72 -2.26
C PHE A 47 -8.06 -14.54 -2.57
N THR A 48 -9.12 -14.27 -1.81
CA THR A 48 -10.46 -14.80 -2.04
C THR A 48 -11.45 -13.65 -2.12
N GLN A 49 -12.64 -13.88 -2.68
CA GLN A 49 -13.70 -12.86 -2.67
C GLN A 49 -14.01 -12.37 -1.25
N ASN A 50 -14.04 -13.29 -0.26
CA ASN A 50 -14.23 -12.93 1.14
C ASN A 50 -13.12 -12.02 1.69
N THR A 51 -11.87 -12.24 1.27
CA THR A 51 -10.75 -11.34 1.63
C THR A 51 -11.03 -9.92 1.14
N MET A 52 -11.48 -9.77 -0.11
CA MET A 52 -11.80 -8.46 -0.69
C MET A 52 -13.02 -7.83 -0.03
N ALA A 53 -14.08 -8.60 0.23
CA ALA A 53 -15.27 -8.12 0.92
C ALA A 53 -14.95 -7.59 2.33
N ARG A 54 -14.16 -8.34 3.11
CA ARG A 54 -13.71 -7.93 4.45
C ARG A 54 -12.84 -6.68 4.42
N LEU A 55 -11.94 -6.57 3.44
CA LEU A 55 -11.15 -5.35 3.26
C LEU A 55 -12.06 -4.16 2.97
N GLU A 56 -12.94 -4.25 1.99
CA GLU A 56 -13.75 -3.12 1.52
C GLU A 56 -14.84 -2.66 2.50
N THR A 57 -15.29 -3.55 3.38
CA THR A 57 -16.40 -3.28 4.32
C THR A 57 -15.91 -3.07 5.76
N LEU A 58 -14.93 -3.86 6.21
CA LEU A 58 -14.44 -3.88 7.59
C LEU A 58 -13.01 -3.38 7.74
N ASN A 59 -12.35 -2.99 6.64
CA ASN A 59 -10.93 -2.64 6.62
C ASN A 59 -10.02 -3.72 7.20
N SER A 60 -10.39 -4.98 7.02
CA SER A 60 -9.70 -6.11 7.65
C SER A 60 -8.92 -6.89 6.61
N ILE A 61 -7.60 -6.86 6.73
CA ILE A 61 -6.65 -7.61 5.90
C ILE A 61 -5.36 -7.87 6.70
N THR A 62 -4.64 -8.94 6.39
CA THR A 62 -3.32 -9.19 7.00
C THR A 62 -2.26 -8.29 6.37
N SER A 63 -1.18 -8.01 7.11
CA SER A 63 -0.06 -7.18 6.62
C SER A 63 0.59 -7.75 5.35
N ALA A 64 0.76 -9.06 5.28
CA ALA A 64 1.29 -9.74 4.09
C ALA A 64 0.41 -9.52 2.85
N LYS A 65 -0.91 -9.73 2.98
CA LYS A 65 -1.84 -9.48 1.87
C LYS A 65 -1.92 -8.01 1.51
N LEU A 66 -1.89 -7.11 2.49
CA LEU A 66 -1.85 -5.67 2.22
C LEU A 66 -0.62 -5.29 1.38
N THR A 67 0.55 -5.83 1.74
CA THR A 67 1.80 -5.61 1.00
C THR A 67 1.69 -6.13 -0.44
N HIS A 68 1.20 -7.36 -0.62
CA HIS A 68 0.95 -7.92 -1.95
C HIS A 68 -0.01 -7.09 -2.78
N LEU A 69 -1.09 -6.58 -2.18
CA LEU A 69 -2.04 -5.71 -2.84
C LEU A 69 -1.39 -4.39 -3.26
N MET A 70 -0.61 -3.74 -2.39
CA MET A 70 0.08 -2.50 -2.73
C MET A 70 1.06 -2.68 -3.90
N ASN A 71 1.84 -3.77 -3.87
CA ASN A 71 2.76 -4.09 -4.97
C ASN A 71 2.00 -4.33 -6.28
N PHE A 72 0.90 -5.07 -6.25
CA PHE A 72 0.04 -5.26 -7.41
C PHE A 72 -0.50 -3.93 -7.97
N LEU A 73 -1.01 -3.05 -7.12
CA LEU A 73 -1.58 -1.76 -7.52
C LEU A 73 -0.52 -0.84 -8.15
N TYR A 74 0.67 -0.81 -7.57
CA TYR A 74 1.80 -0.05 -8.11
C TYR A 74 2.29 -0.64 -9.45
N ASP A 75 2.49 -1.95 -9.53
CA ASP A 75 3.05 -2.57 -10.71
C ASP A 75 2.10 -2.57 -11.91
N THR A 76 0.79 -2.67 -11.69
CA THR A 76 -0.17 -2.74 -12.80
C THR A 76 -0.72 -1.39 -13.23
N LYS A 77 -0.84 -0.41 -12.33
CA LYS A 77 -1.43 0.90 -12.62
C LYS A 77 -0.62 2.09 -12.13
N GLY A 78 0.55 1.88 -11.53
CA GLY A 78 1.36 2.98 -10.97
C GLY A 78 0.69 3.66 -9.79
N ILE A 79 -0.25 3.00 -9.11
CA ILE A 79 -0.97 3.60 -7.98
C ILE A 79 0.01 3.79 -6.82
N ASN A 80 0.00 4.99 -6.23
CA ASN A 80 0.84 5.34 -5.10
C ASN A 80 0.39 4.62 -3.81
N PRO A 81 1.19 3.69 -3.23
CA PRO A 81 0.81 3.00 -2.01
C PRO A 81 0.58 3.93 -0.82
N ALA A 82 1.34 5.03 -0.72
CA ALA A 82 1.18 6.02 0.35
C ALA A 82 -0.17 6.74 0.24
N TRP A 83 -0.62 7.02 -0.99
CA TRP A 83 -1.95 7.56 -1.21
C TRP A 83 -3.02 6.56 -0.78
N VAL A 84 -2.84 5.26 -1.00
CA VAL A 84 -3.84 4.27 -0.56
C VAL A 84 -3.86 4.12 0.96
N MET A 85 -2.70 4.13 1.62
CA MET A 85 -2.57 3.75 3.03
C MET A 85 -2.74 4.89 4.04
N LEU A 86 -2.30 6.11 3.73
CA LEU A 86 -2.23 7.17 4.74
C LEU A 86 -3.59 7.86 4.90
N ASP A 87 -4.02 8.12 6.14
CA ASP A 87 -5.31 8.78 6.40
C ASP A 87 -5.36 10.21 5.81
N ARG A 88 -4.24 10.94 5.91
CA ARG A 88 -4.06 12.29 5.35
C ARG A 88 -3.25 12.23 4.06
N ASN A 89 -3.90 11.75 3.00
CA ASN A 89 -3.28 11.52 1.69
C ASN A 89 -3.62 12.59 0.63
N GLU A 90 -4.35 13.64 1.00
CA GLU A 90 -4.97 14.59 0.06
C GLU A 90 -3.94 15.36 -0.80
N THR A 91 -2.74 15.56 -0.25
CA THR A 91 -1.62 16.23 -0.93
C THR A 91 -0.75 15.27 -1.73
N LEU A 92 -0.97 13.95 -1.61
CA LEU A 92 -0.18 12.94 -2.30
C LEU A 92 -0.79 12.66 -3.68
N PRO A 93 0.04 12.55 -4.74
CA PRO A 93 -0.47 12.15 -6.03
C PRO A 93 -0.95 10.68 -5.97
N PRO A 94 -2.15 10.37 -6.51
CA PRO A 94 -2.69 9.00 -6.51
C PRO A 94 -1.91 8.05 -7.41
N TYR A 95 -1.14 8.59 -8.35
CA TYR A 95 -0.31 7.83 -9.28
C TYR A 95 1.14 8.31 -9.19
N LEU A 96 2.08 7.38 -9.27
CA LEU A 96 3.50 7.63 -9.38
C LEU A 96 3.92 7.42 -10.82
N GLU A 97 4.79 8.30 -11.31
CA GLU A 97 5.51 8.03 -12.54
C GLU A 97 6.43 6.83 -12.31
N LYS A 98 6.35 5.83 -13.19
CA LYS A 98 7.31 4.74 -13.18
C LYS A 98 8.60 5.29 -13.74
N SER A 99 9.62 5.42 -12.91
CA SER A 99 10.96 5.74 -13.36
C SER A 99 11.41 4.67 -14.35
N GLY A 100 11.51 5.04 -15.64
CA GLY A 100 11.99 4.16 -16.70
C GLY A 100 13.50 3.95 -16.70
N GLY A 101 14.20 4.45 -15.68
CA GLY A 101 15.65 4.34 -15.55
C GLY A 101 16.06 3.10 -14.74
N GLU A 102 17.24 2.57 -15.04
CA GLU A 102 17.91 1.60 -14.19
C GLU A 102 18.10 2.21 -12.79
N ILE A 103 17.40 1.65 -11.81
CA ILE A 103 17.58 2.03 -10.41
C ILE A 103 18.83 1.30 -9.93
N ASP A 104 19.90 2.05 -9.63
CA ASP A 104 21.05 1.50 -8.91
C ASP A 104 20.60 1.08 -7.49
N PRO A 105 20.59 -0.23 -7.17
CA PRO A 105 20.13 -0.72 -5.88
C PRO A 105 20.95 -0.18 -4.70
N LEU A 106 22.24 0.07 -4.90
CA LEU A 106 23.14 0.57 -3.85
C LEU A 106 22.88 2.05 -3.55
N ALA A 107 22.65 2.85 -4.60
CA ALA A 107 22.25 4.24 -4.46
C ALA A 107 20.89 4.36 -3.76
N LEU A 108 19.92 3.53 -4.16
CA LEU A 108 18.60 3.49 -3.52
C LEU A 108 18.71 3.08 -2.03
N GLN A 109 19.48 2.04 -1.71
CA GLN A 109 19.66 1.59 -0.33
C GLN A 109 20.29 2.67 0.55
N SER A 110 21.29 3.39 0.03
CA SER A 110 21.95 4.47 0.75
C SER A 110 20.97 5.61 1.05
N ASN A 111 20.16 5.99 0.06
CA ASN A 111 19.14 7.03 0.19
C ASN A 111 18.06 6.66 1.22
N ILE A 112 17.58 5.41 1.19
CA ILE A 112 16.60 4.89 2.16
C ILE A 112 17.19 4.95 3.58
N ARG A 113 18.46 4.55 3.76
CA ARG A 113 19.12 4.55 5.07
C ARG A 113 19.26 5.96 5.63
N GLU A 114 19.63 6.93 4.78
CA GLU A 114 19.75 8.33 5.18
C GLU A 114 18.39 8.90 5.61
N HIS A 115 17.33 8.65 4.86
CA HIS A 115 15.98 9.07 5.25
C HIS A 115 15.50 8.41 6.54
N GLN A 116 15.81 7.12 6.74
CA GLN A 116 15.46 6.43 7.98
C GLN A 116 16.16 7.08 9.18
N GLN A 117 17.44 7.42 9.04
CA GLN A 117 18.19 8.10 10.09
C GLN A 117 17.58 9.47 10.44
N GLN A 118 17.15 10.25 9.44
CA GLN A 118 16.48 11.54 9.69
C GLN A 118 15.16 11.37 10.45
N ILE A 119 14.40 10.32 10.14
CA ILE A 119 13.17 9.98 10.89
C ILE A 119 13.51 9.65 12.34
N ASP A 120 14.51 8.79 12.56
CA ASP A 120 14.92 8.35 13.89
C ASP A 120 15.39 9.54 14.74
N GLU A 121 16.22 10.43 14.18
CA GLU A 121 16.69 11.65 14.84
C GLU A 121 15.53 12.60 15.22
N CYS A 122 14.55 12.75 14.32
CA CYS A 122 13.36 13.57 14.57
C CYS A 122 12.50 12.98 15.70
N LEU A 123 12.30 11.65 15.70
CA LEU A 123 11.57 10.95 16.75
C LEU A 123 12.26 11.07 18.10
N GLU A 124 13.58 10.90 18.16
CA GLU A 124 14.35 11.10 19.39
C GLU A 124 14.18 12.52 19.93
N LEU A 125 14.26 13.53 19.08
CA LEU A 125 14.13 14.93 19.47
C LEU A 125 12.72 15.24 19.99
N PHE A 126 11.70 14.72 19.32
CA PHE A 126 10.31 14.83 19.75
C PHE A 126 10.07 14.12 21.09
N MET A 127 10.58 12.90 21.26
CA MET A 127 10.43 12.14 22.51
C MET A 127 11.14 12.83 23.68
N ARG A 128 12.35 13.36 23.48
CA ARG A 128 13.06 14.17 24.47
C ARG A 128 12.26 15.40 24.87
N PHE A 129 11.71 16.12 23.89
CA PHE A 129 10.85 17.29 24.16
C PHE A 129 9.62 16.92 25.00
N MET A 130 9.03 15.76 24.74
CA MET A 130 7.87 15.24 25.47
C MET A 130 8.22 14.55 26.81
N GLY A 131 9.50 14.47 27.18
CA GLY A 131 9.95 13.78 28.40
C GLY A 131 9.80 12.26 28.36
N LEU A 132 9.65 11.68 27.17
CA LEU A 132 9.50 10.25 26.94
C LEU A 132 10.88 9.64 26.67
N LYS A 133 11.12 8.41 27.15
CA LYS A 133 12.32 7.63 26.82
C LYS A 133 11.96 6.59 25.75
N LEU A 134 12.86 6.39 24.79
CA LEU A 134 12.85 5.21 23.92
C LEU A 134 13.14 3.94 24.73
#